data_AF-A0ABD4EJW7-F1
#
_entry.id   AF-A0ABD4EJW7-F1
#
_cell.length_a   1.000
_cell.length_b   1.000
_cell.length_c   1.000
_cell.angle_alpha   90.00
_cell.angle_beta   90.00
_cell.angle_gamma   90.00
#
_symmetry.space_group_name_H-M   'P 1'
#
loop_
_entity.id
_entity.type
_entity.pdbx_description
1 polymer ?
#
loop_
_entity_poly.entity_id
_entity_poly.type
_entity_poly.pdbx_seq_one_letter_code
_entity_poly.pdbx_strand_id
1 'polypeptide(L)'
;MANILYPAPLKVGSKIAVCSLSAGIKSKYHPRLDIVINGLKHRGYEVVEGEFLRQNEPRTQLTAKQHAKQLMDFLLDDKIDAIMPPMGGELAMEILPLLDFGAIKNAKPKWLVGYSDVSTIACALTAKCNWATLHSANLIQLHPDEKDPYCLQIFESLSYEANSEFEQAPSTYHQHSKPDYAQNPNVLFDHSAPTQWQCLNYTDKRSIEMSGRLFGGCLDTVGLLLDSPFLALHEFKKHNASQGIVLYLESAELTPATVARFLLSLKLAGMFDDINGVIIGRHVTLQGQDPGFDYRQGLNAAFGGCLFPVIIDADIGHIPPNLNLINGALCTVTADVDQGKVISASVVTKLA
;
A
#
# COMPACT_ATOMS: atom_id res chain seq x y z
N MET A 1 -8.13 0.98 -25.05
CA MET A 1 -7.85 0.76 -23.62
C MET A 1 -6.50 1.40 -23.35
N ALA A 2 -6.38 2.18 -22.27
CA ALA A 2 -5.08 2.68 -21.88
C ALA A 2 -4.37 1.55 -21.12
N ASN A 3 -3.10 1.31 -21.41
CA ASN A 3 -2.34 0.25 -20.75
C ASN A 3 -1.71 0.79 -19.46
N ILE A 4 -1.60 -0.06 -18.45
CA ILE A 4 -0.81 0.24 -17.26
C ILE A 4 0.66 0.29 -17.67
N LEU A 5 1.35 1.31 -17.17
CA LEU A 5 2.77 1.57 -17.37
C LEU A 5 3.53 1.02 -16.18
N TYR A 6 4.21 -0.10 -16.40
CA TYR A 6 5.09 -0.71 -15.42
C TYR A 6 6.47 -0.04 -15.45
N PRO A 7 7.00 0.39 -14.29
CA PRO A 7 8.39 0.84 -14.19
C PRO A 7 9.38 -0.24 -14.66
N ALA A 8 10.54 0.19 -15.13
CA ALA A 8 11.63 -0.74 -15.46
C ALA A 8 12.14 -1.47 -14.20
N PRO A 9 12.64 -2.71 -14.33
CA PRO A 9 13.30 -3.42 -13.24
C PRO A 9 14.43 -2.62 -12.61
N LEU A 10 14.49 -2.62 -11.28
CA LEU A 10 15.66 -2.15 -10.55
C LEU A 10 16.80 -3.16 -10.69
N LYS A 11 18.01 -2.63 -10.89
CA LYS A 11 19.26 -3.39 -10.97
C LYS A 11 20.34 -2.71 -10.13
N VAL A 12 21.47 -3.37 -9.94
CA VAL A 12 22.66 -2.72 -9.36
C VAL A 12 22.98 -1.45 -10.17
N GLY A 13 23.18 -0.34 -9.49
CA GLY A 13 23.34 0.99 -10.07
C GLY A 13 22.04 1.78 -10.29
N SER A 14 20.86 1.17 -10.12
CA SER A 14 19.59 1.91 -10.15
C SER A 14 19.55 2.97 -9.07
N LYS A 15 18.91 4.10 -9.36
CA LYS A 15 18.85 5.25 -8.47
C LYS A 15 17.52 5.34 -7.74
N ILE A 16 17.59 5.42 -6.41
CA ILE A 16 16.45 5.49 -5.51
C ILE A 16 16.44 6.85 -4.83
N ALA A 17 15.37 7.61 -5.05
CA ALA A 17 15.09 8.83 -4.29
C ALA A 17 14.40 8.46 -2.97
N VAL A 18 14.86 9.04 -1.87
CA VAL A 18 14.26 8.89 -0.54
C VAL A 18 13.76 10.25 -0.08
N CYS A 19 12.44 10.42 0.01
CA CYS A 19 11.82 11.68 0.39
C CYS A 19 10.61 11.45 1.30
N SER A 20 10.22 12.49 2.03
CA SER A 20 8.96 12.53 2.77
C SER A 20 7.85 13.11 1.89
N LEU A 21 6.72 12.42 1.80
CA LEU A 21 5.53 12.93 1.10
C LEU A 21 4.61 13.75 2.03
N SER A 22 4.86 13.70 3.33
CA SER A 22 4.10 14.40 4.37
C SER A 22 5.04 15.23 5.25
N ALA A 23 5.23 14.93 6.53
CA ALA A 23 6.23 15.60 7.37
C ALA A 23 7.61 14.93 7.22
N GLY A 24 8.69 15.69 7.44
CA GLY A 24 10.04 15.14 7.52
C GLY A 24 10.18 14.13 8.67
N ILE A 25 11.18 13.25 8.55
CA ILE A 25 11.44 12.20 9.54
C ILE A 25 11.99 12.84 10.81
N LYS A 26 11.32 12.58 11.94
CA LYS A 26 11.71 13.09 13.26
C LYS A 26 13.14 12.64 13.61
N SER A 27 13.91 13.53 14.25
CA SER A 27 15.32 13.29 14.61
C SER A 27 15.57 11.98 15.35
N LYS A 28 14.65 11.57 16.24
CA LYS A 28 14.72 10.30 16.97
C LYS A 28 14.73 9.05 16.07
N TYR A 29 14.30 9.15 14.82
CA TYR A 29 14.32 8.04 13.84
C TYR A 29 15.49 8.13 12.86
N HIS A 30 16.31 9.19 12.89
CA HIS A 30 17.46 9.34 11.99
C HIS A 30 18.46 8.17 12.07
N PRO A 31 18.78 7.61 13.26
CA PRO A 31 19.66 6.44 13.32
C PRO A 31 19.10 5.23 12.54
N ARG A 32 17.79 4.98 12.62
CA ARG A 32 17.14 3.93 11.82
C ARG A 32 17.16 4.26 10.34
N LEU A 33 16.89 5.51 9.98
CA LEU A 33 16.92 6.00 8.60
C LEU A 33 18.30 5.78 7.95
N ASP A 34 19.38 6.09 8.67
CA ASP A 34 20.74 5.90 8.18
C ASP A 34 21.04 4.42 7.91
N ILE A 35 20.58 3.53 8.79
CA ILE A 35 20.75 2.08 8.62
C ILE A 35 20.07 1.59 7.35
N VAL A 36 18.81 1.94 7.11
CA VAL A 36 18.06 1.45 5.95
C VAL A 36 18.54 2.08 4.63
N ILE A 37 18.96 3.35 4.64
CA ILE A 37 19.60 4.01 3.48
C ILE A 37 20.93 3.32 3.15
N ASN A 38 21.74 3.04 4.17
CA ASN A 38 22.97 2.29 3.95
C ASN A 38 22.69 0.88 3.48
N GLY A 39 21.62 0.23 3.93
CA GLY A 39 21.16 -1.06 3.41
C GLY A 39 20.92 -1.03 1.90
N LEU A 40 20.21 -0.02 1.39
CA LEU A 40 20.03 0.17 -0.06
C LEU A 40 21.37 0.32 -0.80
N LYS A 41 22.29 1.12 -0.26
CA LYS A 41 23.63 1.33 -0.85
C LYS A 41 24.44 0.03 -0.89
N HIS A 42 24.41 -0.78 0.18
CA HIS A 42 25.10 -2.08 0.23
C HIS A 42 24.52 -3.08 -0.77
N ARG A 43 23.24 -2.97 -1.12
CA ARG A 43 22.61 -3.75 -2.20
C ARG A 43 23.00 -3.27 -3.60
N GLY A 44 23.80 -2.20 -3.70
CA GLY A 44 24.34 -1.67 -4.94
C GLY A 44 23.49 -0.58 -5.60
N TYR A 45 22.51 -0.01 -4.90
CA TYR A 45 21.72 1.11 -5.42
C TYR A 45 22.41 2.46 -5.15
N GLU A 46 22.22 3.41 -6.07
CA GLU A 46 22.52 4.81 -5.82
C GLU A 46 21.36 5.42 -5.03
N VAL A 47 21.63 6.11 -3.93
CA VAL A 47 20.57 6.72 -3.10
C VAL A 47 20.71 8.24 -3.06
N VAL A 48 19.61 8.93 -3.35
CA VAL A 48 19.51 10.39 -3.25
C VAL A 48 18.48 10.74 -2.18
N GLU A 49 18.89 11.49 -1.17
CA GLU A 49 17.98 12.00 -0.14
C GLU A 49 17.34 13.32 -0.61
N GLY A 50 16.04 13.45 -0.39
CA GLY A 50 15.32 14.70 -0.58
C GLY A 50 15.72 15.73 0.47
N GLU A 51 15.81 17.00 0.06
CA GLU A 51 16.17 18.16 0.89
C GLU A 51 15.36 18.27 2.20
N PHE A 52 14.08 17.88 2.18
CA PHE A 52 13.17 18.01 3.31
C PHE A 52 13.08 16.75 4.17
N LEU A 53 13.75 15.66 3.78
CA LEU A 53 13.61 14.35 4.41
C LEU A 53 13.88 14.37 5.91
N ARG A 54 14.86 15.18 6.35
CA ARG A 54 15.33 15.24 7.75
C ARG A 54 14.90 16.52 8.48
N GLN A 55 14.07 17.34 7.85
CA GLN A 55 13.65 18.61 8.44
C GLN A 55 12.55 18.39 9.48
N ASN A 56 12.66 19.08 10.62
CA ASN A 56 11.71 19.01 11.74
C ASN A 56 10.88 20.29 11.90
N GLU A 57 10.84 21.12 10.85
CA GLU A 57 10.13 22.39 10.90
C GLU A 57 8.61 22.18 11.02
N PRO A 58 7.89 23.08 11.70
CA PRO A 58 6.43 23.08 11.71
C PRO A 58 5.88 23.09 10.29
N ARG A 59 4.88 22.25 10.03
CA ARG A 59 4.26 22.16 8.71
C ARG A 59 3.54 23.47 8.36
N THR A 60 3.79 23.97 7.15
CA THR A 60 3.12 25.16 6.60
C THR A 60 2.67 24.91 5.15
N GLN A 61 1.88 25.81 4.56
CA GLN A 61 1.56 25.74 3.13
C GLN A 61 2.81 25.80 2.23
N LEU A 62 3.88 26.46 2.69
CA LEU A 62 5.16 26.48 1.97
C LEU A 62 5.77 25.08 1.92
N THR A 63 5.63 24.30 2.99
CA THR A 63 6.05 22.90 3.07
C THR A 63 5.35 22.03 2.02
N ALA A 64 4.03 22.20 1.81
CA ALA A 64 3.30 21.44 0.78
C ALA A 64 3.80 21.75 -0.64
N LYS A 65 4.02 23.03 -0.97
CA LYS A 65 4.60 23.41 -2.29
C LYS A 65 6.01 22.89 -2.49
N GLN A 66 6.83 22.91 -1.43
CA GLN A 66 8.19 22.37 -1.45
C GLN A 66 8.21 20.85 -1.67
N HIS A 67 7.36 20.10 -0.95
CA HIS A 67 7.24 18.65 -1.14
C HIS A 67 6.66 18.29 -2.50
N ALA A 68 5.64 19.02 -2.98
CA ALA A 68 5.11 18.82 -4.32
C ALA A 68 6.17 19.07 -5.40
N LYS A 69 6.94 20.17 -5.29
CA LYS A 69 8.02 20.47 -6.22
C LYS A 69 9.10 19.38 -6.20
N GLN A 70 9.57 18.98 -5.03
CA GLN A 70 10.57 17.93 -4.89
C GLN A 70 10.09 16.59 -5.46
N LEU A 71 8.84 16.23 -5.19
CA LEU A 71 8.25 15.02 -5.75
C LEU A 71 8.17 15.13 -7.28
N MET A 72 7.72 16.25 -7.84
CA MET A 72 7.72 16.48 -9.29
C MET A 72 9.12 16.38 -9.89
N ASP A 73 10.14 16.97 -9.25
CA ASP A 73 11.53 16.88 -9.71
C ASP A 73 11.98 15.40 -9.79
N PHE A 74 11.69 14.57 -8.79
CA PHE A 74 11.99 13.13 -8.83
C PHE A 74 11.12 12.35 -9.83
N LEU A 75 9.83 12.68 -9.94
CA LEU A 75 8.91 12.04 -10.88
C LEU A 75 9.24 12.36 -12.34
N LEU A 76 9.88 13.49 -12.63
CA LEU A 76 10.26 13.90 -13.98
C LEU A 76 11.74 13.64 -14.32
N ASP A 77 12.59 13.31 -13.34
CA ASP A 77 13.98 12.93 -13.60
C ASP A 77 14.08 11.48 -14.11
N ASP A 78 14.54 11.31 -15.36
CA ASP A 78 14.74 10.00 -16.00
C ASP A 78 15.88 9.20 -15.37
N LYS A 79 16.73 9.83 -14.55
CA LYS A 79 17.81 9.18 -13.79
C LYS A 79 17.30 8.50 -12.52
N ILE A 80 16.10 8.83 -12.04
CA ILE A 80 15.51 8.18 -10.87
C ILE A 80 14.70 6.97 -11.33
N ASP A 81 14.97 5.79 -10.75
CA ASP A 81 14.26 4.55 -11.09
C ASP A 81 13.19 4.18 -10.06
N ALA A 82 13.35 4.65 -8.82
CA ALA A 82 12.36 4.47 -7.76
C ALA A 82 12.35 5.63 -6.76
N ILE A 83 11.21 5.80 -6.09
CA ILE A 83 11.00 6.68 -4.95
C ILE A 83 10.53 5.80 -3.78
N MET A 84 11.29 5.79 -2.70
CA MET A 84 11.03 4.98 -1.51
C MET A 84 10.97 5.86 -0.25
N PRO A 85 9.80 6.42 0.09
CA PRO A 85 9.61 7.13 1.35
C PRO A 85 9.90 6.22 2.56
N PRO A 86 10.61 6.71 3.60
CA PRO A 86 10.84 5.90 4.81
C PRO A 86 9.56 5.60 5.58
N MET A 87 8.61 6.52 5.57
CA MET A 87 7.36 6.42 6.31
C MET A 87 6.25 7.10 5.51
N GLY A 88 5.00 6.82 5.89
CA GLY A 88 3.83 7.61 5.49
C GLY A 88 3.79 8.96 6.21
N GLY A 89 2.64 9.28 6.79
CA GLY A 89 2.37 10.60 7.32
C GLY A 89 0.87 10.82 7.53
N GLU A 90 0.40 12.00 7.13
CA GLU A 90 -0.88 12.54 7.63
C GLU A 90 -1.60 13.36 6.55
N LEU A 91 -0.82 14.08 5.73
CA LEU A 91 -1.31 15.17 4.90
C LEU A 91 -0.66 15.17 3.50
N ALA A 92 -0.19 14.03 2.99
CA ALA A 92 0.25 13.95 1.59
C ALA A 92 -0.88 14.36 0.61
N MET A 93 -2.14 14.35 1.04
CA MET A 93 -3.23 14.88 0.23
C MET A 93 -3.08 16.36 -0.13
N GLU A 94 -2.36 17.16 0.67
CA GLU A 94 -2.12 18.60 0.37
C GLU A 94 -1.26 18.80 -0.88
N ILE A 95 -0.45 17.81 -1.27
CA ILE A 95 0.41 17.92 -2.45
C ILE A 95 -0.34 17.53 -3.74
N LEU A 96 -1.43 16.77 -3.67
CA LEU A 96 -2.17 16.30 -4.85
C LEU A 96 -2.60 17.42 -5.81
N PRO A 97 -3.19 18.55 -5.35
CA PRO A 97 -3.61 19.63 -6.25
C PRO A 97 -2.44 20.41 -6.87
N LEU A 98 -1.21 20.18 -6.39
CA LEU A 98 -0.01 20.87 -6.82
C LEU A 98 0.79 20.05 -7.85
N LEU A 99 0.44 18.79 -8.07
CA LEU A 99 1.12 17.92 -9.03
C LEU A 99 0.60 18.16 -10.45
N ASP A 100 1.52 18.25 -11.40
CA ASP A 100 1.18 18.27 -12.83
C ASP A 100 1.06 16.82 -13.35
N PHE A 101 -0.13 16.25 -13.20
CA PHE A 101 -0.45 14.90 -13.70
C PHE A 101 -0.30 14.78 -15.24
N GLY A 102 -0.40 15.89 -15.98
CA GLY A 102 -0.16 15.91 -17.42
C GLY A 102 1.31 15.66 -17.73
N ALA A 103 2.21 16.33 -17.02
CA ALA A 103 3.66 16.09 -17.11
C ALA A 103 4.02 14.67 -16.64
N ILE A 104 3.49 14.23 -15.49
CA ILE A 104 3.75 12.88 -14.95
C ILE A 104 3.33 11.80 -15.95
N LYS A 105 2.14 11.92 -16.56
CA LYS A 105 1.63 10.93 -17.51
C LYS A 105 2.55 10.73 -18.72
N ASN A 106 3.32 11.75 -19.10
CA ASN A 106 4.26 11.70 -20.22
C ASN A 106 5.70 11.36 -19.80
N ALA A 107 5.97 11.27 -18.50
CA ALA A 107 7.29 10.91 -17.99
C ALA A 107 7.53 9.40 -18.00
N LYS A 108 8.80 8.99 -17.88
CA LYS A 108 9.18 7.58 -17.70
C LYS A 108 8.61 7.06 -16.36
N PRO A 109 7.83 5.97 -16.37
CA PRO A 109 7.30 5.38 -15.14
C PRO A 109 8.43 4.89 -14.25
N LYS A 110 8.29 5.14 -12.96
CA LYS A 110 9.23 4.74 -11.91
C LYS A 110 8.46 4.21 -10.71
N TRP A 111 9.10 3.33 -9.92
CA TRP A 111 8.44 2.75 -8.77
C TRP A 111 8.19 3.82 -7.70
N LEU A 112 6.95 3.94 -7.22
CA LEU A 112 6.66 4.53 -5.91
C LEU A 112 6.31 3.39 -4.97
N VAL A 113 7.04 3.28 -3.86
CA VAL A 113 6.97 2.13 -2.95
C VAL A 113 6.55 2.57 -1.56
N GLY A 114 5.53 1.94 -1.01
CA GLY A 114 5.15 2.13 0.39
C GLY A 114 3.64 2.05 0.63
N TYR A 115 3.25 2.23 1.88
CA TYR A 115 1.87 2.16 2.36
C TYR A 115 1.55 3.35 3.28
N SER A 116 0.42 3.31 3.99
CA SER A 116 -0.04 4.44 4.81
C SER A 116 -0.28 5.67 3.92
N ASP A 117 0.12 6.86 4.34
CA ASP A 117 -0.05 8.10 3.56
C ASP A 117 0.70 8.12 2.21
N VAL A 118 1.65 7.22 1.96
CA VAL A 118 2.22 7.03 0.60
C VAL A 118 1.14 6.58 -0.39
N SER A 119 0.14 5.83 0.08
CA SER A 119 -1.00 5.35 -0.71
C SER A 119 -1.76 6.51 -1.39
N THR A 120 -1.78 7.68 -0.75
CA THR A 120 -2.41 8.90 -1.26
C THR A 120 -1.89 9.27 -2.65
N ILE A 121 -0.56 9.25 -2.81
CA ILE A 121 0.11 9.56 -4.07
C ILE A 121 0.14 8.34 -4.97
N ALA A 122 0.41 7.16 -4.42
CA ALA A 122 0.51 5.92 -5.18
C ALA A 122 -0.78 5.62 -5.96
N CYS A 123 -1.93 5.68 -5.30
CA CYS A 123 -3.22 5.47 -5.96
C CYS A 123 -3.51 6.54 -7.01
N ALA A 124 -3.13 7.79 -6.76
CA ALA A 124 -3.34 8.88 -7.72
C ALA A 124 -2.48 8.69 -8.98
N LEU A 125 -1.22 8.27 -8.85
CA LEU A 125 -0.35 7.93 -9.98
C LEU A 125 -0.95 6.79 -10.81
N THR A 126 -1.44 5.73 -10.18
CA THR A 126 -2.10 4.64 -10.91
C THR A 126 -3.38 5.10 -11.59
N ALA A 127 -4.25 5.82 -10.88
CA ALA A 127 -5.54 6.24 -11.43
C ALA A 127 -5.43 7.27 -12.56
N LYS A 128 -4.49 8.22 -12.44
CA LYS A 128 -4.38 9.38 -13.35
C LYS A 128 -3.35 9.21 -14.46
N CYS A 129 -2.27 8.52 -14.14
CA CYS A 129 -1.12 8.38 -15.04
C CYS A 129 -0.97 6.95 -15.55
N ASN A 130 -1.82 6.01 -15.11
CA ASN A 130 -1.70 4.58 -15.37
C ASN A 130 -0.36 4.00 -14.89
N TRP A 131 0.31 4.62 -13.92
CA TRP A 131 1.59 4.13 -13.41
C TRP A 131 1.37 3.03 -12.39
N ALA A 132 2.02 1.89 -12.57
CA ALA A 132 2.04 0.87 -11.55
C ALA A 132 2.83 1.36 -10.33
N THR A 133 2.28 1.16 -9.13
CA THR A 133 2.92 1.52 -7.85
C THR A 133 2.89 0.33 -6.91
N LEU A 134 3.87 0.23 -6.01
CA LEU A 134 4.02 -0.90 -5.12
C LEU A 134 3.60 -0.53 -3.69
N HIS A 135 2.49 -1.11 -3.22
CA HIS A 135 2.14 -1.12 -1.82
C HIS A 135 2.84 -2.29 -1.14
N SER A 136 3.77 -1.98 -0.24
CA SER A 136 4.62 -2.92 0.49
C SER A 136 5.17 -2.20 1.73
N ALA A 137 6.06 -2.86 2.48
CA ALA A 137 6.81 -2.27 3.58
C ALA A 137 7.45 -0.92 3.17
N ASN A 138 7.33 0.07 4.04
CA ASN A 138 8.01 1.35 3.86
C ASN A 138 9.52 1.19 4.11
N LEU A 139 10.35 2.08 3.56
CA LEU A 139 11.82 1.93 3.65
C LEU A 139 12.33 1.82 5.10
N ILE A 140 11.68 2.45 6.10
CA ILE A 140 12.11 2.34 7.51
C ILE A 140 12.08 0.89 8.04
N GLN A 141 11.31 0.00 7.43
CA GLN A 141 11.21 -1.40 7.82
C GLN A 141 12.35 -2.26 7.25
N LEU A 142 13.03 -1.82 6.19
CA LEU A 142 13.97 -2.62 5.41
C LEU A 142 15.39 -2.61 6.03
N HIS A 143 15.52 -3.16 7.23
CA HIS A 143 16.84 -3.33 7.85
C HIS A 143 17.72 -4.26 6.99
N PRO A 144 19.02 -3.96 6.78
CA PRO A 144 19.90 -4.80 5.96
C PRO A 144 20.08 -6.22 6.49
N ASP A 145 19.99 -6.41 7.81
CA ASP A 145 20.09 -7.73 8.46
C ASP A 145 18.75 -8.48 8.58
N GLU A 146 17.66 -7.92 8.04
CA GLU A 146 16.35 -8.59 8.05
C GLU A 146 16.41 -9.87 7.21
N LYS A 147 15.76 -10.93 7.73
CA LYS A 147 15.72 -12.25 7.09
C LYS A 147 14.30 -12.70 6.77
N ASP A 148 13.31 -11.96 7.24
CA ASP A 148 11.92 -12.21 6.91
C ASP A 148 11.70 -12.19 5.38
N PRO A 149 11.23 -13.31 4.78
CA PRO A 149 11.05 -13.38 3.34
C PRO A 149 10.02 -12.37 2.82
N TYR A 150 9.00 -12.02 3.62
CA TYR A 150 8.00 -11.03 3.24
C TYR A 150 8.55 -9.60 3.19
N CYS A 151 9.54 -9.29 4.04
CA CYS A 151 10.29 -8.05 3.95
C CYS A 151 11.21 -8.05 2.72
N LEU A 152 11.92 -9.15 2.46
CA LEU A 152 12.94 -9.23 1.41
C LEU A 152 12.37 -9.33 -0.01
N GLN A 153 11.19 -9.94 -0.20
CA GLN A 153 10.52 -10.07 -1.50
C GLN A 153 10.25 -8.72 -2.19
N ILE A 154 10.27 -7.60 -1.45
CA ILE A 154 10.17 -6.26 -2.04
C ILE A 154 11.21 -6.05 -3.15
N PHE A 155 12.44 -6.54 -2.95
CA PHE A 155 13.51 -6.37 -3.93
C PHE A 155 13.33 -7.28 -5.16
N GLU A 156 12.70 -8.44 -4.98
CA GLU A 156 12.30 -9.31 -6.09
C GLU A 156 11.20 -8.63 -6.92
N SER A 157 10.18 -8.08 -6.23
CA SER A 157 9.08 -7.36 -6.88
C SER A 157 9.54 -6.14 -7.68
N LEU A 158 10.55 -5.42 -7.17
CA LEU A 158 11.15 -4.30 -7.87
C LEU A 158 12.04 -4.70 -9.06
N SER A 159 12.38 -5.98 -9.19
CA SER A 159 13.22 -6.52 -10.28
C SER A 159 12.43 -7.18 -11.41
N TYR A 160 11.12 -7.33 -11.26
CA TYR A 160 10.29 -7.95 -12.29
C TYR A 160 10.12 -7.06 -13.53
N GLU A 161 10.18 -7.68 -14.70
CA GLU A 161 9.86 -7.05 -15.98
C GLU A 161 8.35 -7.07 -16.23
N ALA A 162 7.87 -6.21 -17.14
CA ALA A 162 6.53 -6.34 -17.68
C ALA A 162 6.31 -7.77 -18.24
N ASN A 163 5.10 -8.29 -18.07
CA ASN A 163 4.68 -9.67 -18.31
C ASN A 163 5.17 -10.71 -17.31
N SER A 164 5.95 -10.33 -16.28
CA SER A 164 6.27 -11.24 -15.18
C SER A 164 5.02 -11.58 -14.37
N GLU A 165 5.08 -12.73 -13.71
CA GLU A 165 4.07 -13.24 -12.80
C GLU A 165 4.76 -13.77 -11.54
N PHE A 166 4.16 -13.50 -10.38
CA PHE A 166 4.64 -14.02 -9.10
C PHE A 166 3.46 -14.37 -8.18
N GLU A 167 3.72 -15.27 -7.24
CA GLU A 167 2.74 -15.80 -6.31
C GLU A 167 3.18 -15.52 -4.87
N GLN A 168 2.23 -15.14 -4.02
CA GLN A 168 2.42 -14.99 -2.58
C GLN A 168 1.36 -15.78 -1.82
N ALA A 169 1.71 -16.22 -0.61
CA ALA A 169 0.81 -16.91 0.30
C ALA A 169 0.69 -16.13 1.63
N PRO A 170 -0.34 -16.40 2.45
CA PRO A 170 -0.41 -15.89 3.82
C PRO A 170 0.80 -16.29 4.65
N SER A 171 1.22 -15.41 5.56
CA SER A 171 2.26 -15.73 6.53
C SER A 171 1.78 -16.75 7.56
N THR A 172 2.71 -17.45 8.21
CA THR A 172 2.36 -18.30 9.36
C THR A 172 2.21 -17.47 10.64
N TYR A 173 3.04 -16.44 10.78
CA TYR A 173 3.05 -15.54 11.93
C TYR A 173 3.13 -14.09 11.49
N HIS A 174 2.64 -13.21 12.33
CA HIS A 174 2.71 -11.76 12.20
C HIS A 174 3.35 -11.13 13.43
N GLN A 175 3.77 -9.89 13.26
CA GLN A 175 4.38 -9.08 14.30
C GLN A 175 3.42 -8.88 15.47
N HIS A 176 3.83 -9.31 16.66
CA HIS A 176 2.99 -9.15 17.86
C HIS A 176 3.02 -7.71 18.40
N SER A 177 4.18 -7.06 18.41
CA SER A 177 4.37 -5.73 18.97
C SER A 177 5.05 -4.78 17.99
N LYS A 178 4.64 -3.50 17.98
CA LYS A 178 5.22 -2.51 17.08
C LYS A 178 6.71 -2.30 17.42
N PRO A 179 7.64 -2.43 16.46
CA PRO A 179 9.05 -2.15 16.70
C PRO A 179 9.29 -0.68 17.08
N ASP A 180 10.08 -0.44 18.13
CA ASP A 180 10.48 0.91 18.54
C ASP A 180 11.79 1.33 17.89
N TYR A 181 11.70 1.86 16.67
CA TYR A 181 12.85 2.36 15.93
C TYR A 181 13.52 3.58 16.56
N ALA A 182 12.85 4.29 17.48
CA ALA A 182 13.46 5.46 18.12
C ALA A 182 14.41 5.05 19.24
N GLN A 183 14.04 4.03 20.03
CA GLN A 183 14.87 3.53 21.13
C GLN A 183 15.83 2.42 20.68
N ASN A 184 15.43 1.61 19.70
CA ASN A 184 16.23 0.51 19.19
C ASN A 184 16.28 0.52 17.66
N PRO A 185 17.17 1.32 17.04
CA PRO A 185 17.23 1.44 15.58
C PRO A 185 17.66 0.15 14.85
N ASN A 186 18.30 -0.80 15.54
CA ASN A 186 18.67 -2.10 14.99
C ASN A 186 17.62 -3.20 15.22
N VAL A 187 16.44 -2.86 15.75
CA VAL A 187 15.36 -3.85 15.94
C VAL A 187 14.97 -4.48 14.60
N LEU A 188 14.84 -5.80 14.60
CA LEU A 188 14.34 -6.62 13.49
C LEU A 188 12.90 -7.06 13.76
N PHE A 189 12.25 -7.65 12.78
CA PHE A 189 10.92 -8.22 13.00
C PHE A 189 10.94 -9.42 13.96
N ASP A 190 9.87 -9.53 14.74
CA ASP A 190 9.57 -10.63 15.65
C ASP A 190 8.14 -11.11 15.37
N HIS A 191 8.03 -11.98 14.37
CA HIS A 191 6.77 -12.59 13.95
C HIS A 191 6.40 -13.73 14.91
N SER A 192 5.68 -13.40 15.98
CA SER A 192 5.36 -14.34 17.06
C SER A 192 3.87 -14.60 17.26
N ALA A 193 2.98 -13.80 16.67
CA ALA A 193 1.53 -13.99 16.76
C ALA A 193 1.02 -14.80 15.55
N PRO A 194 0.11 -15.79 15.73
CA PRO A 194 -0.35 -16.62 14.62
C PRO A 194 -1.19 -15.82 13.62
N THR A 195 -0.92 -16.00 12.33
CA THR A 195 -1.72 -15.43 11.25
C THR A 195 -2.94 -16.30 10.96
N GLN A 196 -4.11 -15.68 10.80
CA GLN A 196 -5.34 -16.35 10.36
C GLN A 196 -6.15 -15.37 9.51
N TRP A 197 -6.06 -15.52 8.19
CA TRP A 197 -6.98 -14.83 7.29
C TRP A 197 -8.39 -15.40 7.47
N GLN A 198 -9.40 -14.58 7.22
CA GLN A 198 -10.80 -14.97 7.35
C GLN A 198 -11.60 -14.51 6.13
N CYS A 199 -12.69 -15.20 5.82
CA CYS A 199 -13.71 -14.71 4.90
C CYS A 199 -14.87 -14.14 5.72
N LEU A 200 -15.21 -12.88 5.47
CA LEU A 200 -16.20 -12.17 6.27
C LEU A 200 -17.63 -12.66 5.96
N ASN A 201 -17.95 -12.83 4.68
CA ASN A 201 -19.31 -13.05 4.19
C ASN A 201 -19.59 -14.49 3.72
N TYR A 202 -18.59 -15.37 3.66
CA TYR A 202 -18.77 -16.80 3.40
C TYR A 202 -18.26 -17.63 4.56
N THR A 203 -19.13 -18.46 5.13
CA THR A 203 -18.83 -19.25 6.33
C THR A 203 -18.88 -20.76 6.10
N ASP A 204 -19.51 -21.20 5.02
CA ASP A 204 -19.57 -22.60 4.62
C ASP A 204 -18.28 -23.07 3.93
N LYS A 205 -18.10 -24.39 3.85
CA LYS A 205 -16.94 -24.98 3.20
C LYS A 205 -16.99 -24.78 1.69
N ARG A 206 -16.10 -23.97 1.13
CA ARG A 206 -16.02 -23.68 -0.31
C ARG A 206 -14.65 -23.18 -0.73
N SER A 207 -14.35 -23.30 -2.02
CA SER A 207 -13.25 -22.57 -2.65
C SER A 207 -13.81 -21.28 -3.25
N ILE A 208 -13.08 -20.18 -3.06
CA ILE A 208 -13.41 -18.87 -3.62
C ILE A 208 -12.28 -18.41 -4.54
N GLU A 209 -12.66 -17.66 -5.57
CA GLU A 209 -11.75 -17.00 -6.49
C GLU A 209 -12.23 -15.57 -6.71
N MET A 210 -11.30 -14.62 -6.70
CA MET A 210 -11.53 -13.26 -7.19
C MET A 210 -10.37 -12.86 -8.09
N SER A 211 -10.68 -12.38 -9.28
CA SER A 211 -9.68 -11.93 -10.25
C SER A 211 -10.04 -10.56 -10.79
N GLY A 212 -9.05 -9.73 -11.07
CA GLY A 212 -9.30 -8.39 -11.58
C GLY A 212 -8.04 -7.55 -11.61
N ARG A 213 -8.17 -6.26 -11.90
CA ARG A 213 -7.08 -5.32 -11.68
C ARG A 213 -7.00 -4.98 -10.18
N LEU A 214 -5.80 -5.09 -9.62
CA LEU A 214 -5.54 -4.74 -8.24
C LEU A 214 -5.53 -3.22 -8.07
N PHE A 215 -6.28 -2.72 -7.11
CA PHE A 215 -6.29 -1.30 -6.77
C PHE A 215 -6.55 -1.12 -5.28
N GLY A 216 -5.79 -0.27 -4.59
CA GLY A 216 -5.97 -0.13 -3.15
C GLY A 216 -4.83 0.55 -2.39
N GLY A 217 -5.00 0.62 -1.08
CA GLY A 217 -4.05 1.23 -0.17
C GLY A 217 -4.62 1.46 1.23
N CYS A 218 -4.06 2.44 1.94
CA CYS A 218 -4.50 2.81 3.29
C CYS A 218 -5.90 3.46 3.24
N LEU A 219 -6.90 2.84 3.85
CA LEU A 219 -8.27 3.36 3.99
C LEU A 219 -8.29 4.74 4.67
N ASP A 220 -7.40 4.95 5.64
CA ASP A 220 -7.30 6.18 6.42
C ASP A 220 -7.05 7.40 5.52
N THR A 221 -6.44 7.19 4.35
CA THR A 221 -6.15 8.24 3.38
C THR A 221 -6.91 8.06 2.06
N VAL A 222 -6.77 6.90 1.43
CA VAL A 222 -7.41 6.57 0.15
C VAL A 222 -8.93 6.58 0.27
N GLY A 223 -9.49 6.20 1.42
CA GLY A 223 -10.93 6.25 1.68
C GLY A 223 -11.55 7.63 1.53
N LEU A 224 -10.79 8.70 1.80
CA LEU A 224 -11.21 10.09 1.59
C LEU A 224 -11.21 10.50 0.10
N LEU A 225 -10.50 9.75 -0.74
CA LEU A 225 -10.14 10.14 -2.10
C LEU A 225 -10.77 9.27 -3.18
N LEU A 226 -11.31 8.09 -2.85
CA LEU A 226 -11.82 7.13 -3.84
C LEU A 226 -12.89 7.72 -4.78
N ASP A 227 -13.79 8.54 -4.23
CA ASP A 227 -14.82 9.26 -4.99
C ASP A 227 -14.35 10.66 -5.47
N SER A 228 -13.14 11.07 -5.07
CA SER A 228 -12.61 12.37 -5.48
C SER A 228 -12.18 12.36 -6.96
N PRO A 229 -12.08 13.54 -7.58
CA PRO A 229 -11.49 13.66 -8.91
C PRO A 229 -10.05 13.17 -8.98
N PHE A 230 -9.31 12.95 -7.88
CA PHE A 230 -7.92 12.50 -7.94
C PHE A 230 -7.77 10.99 -8.15
N LEU A 231 -8.66 10.17 -7.59
CA LEU A 231 -8.65 8.72 -7.84
C LEU A 231 -9.69 8.33 -8.89
N ALA A 232 -10.84 9.01 -8.93
CA ALA A 232 -11.89 8.82 -9.94
C ALA A 232 -12.08 7.35 -10.30
N LEU A 233 -12.31 6.49 -9.29
CA LEU A 233 -12.19 5.04 -9.45
C LEU A 233 -13.09 4.49 -10.57
N HIS A 234 -14.28 5.06 -10.76
CA HIS A 234 -15.18 4.71 -11.87
C HIS A 234 -14.55 4.94 -13.26
N GLU A 235 -13.82 6.04 -13.44
CA GLU A 235 -13.10 6.31 -14.69
C GLU A 235 -11.91 5.38 -14.87
N PHE A 236 -11.19 5.06 -13.78
CA PHE A 236 -10.13 4.05 -13.82
C PHE A 236 -10.68 2.67 -14.21
N LYS A 237 -11.79 2.24 -13.60
CA LYS A 237 -12.51 0.99 -13.91
C LYS A 237 -12.82 0.90 -15.40
N LYS A 238 -13.50 1.92 -15.93
CA LYS A 238 -13.95 1.99 -17.32
C LYS A 238 -12.81 1.88 -18.34
N HIS A 239 -11.64 2.46 -18.06
CA HIS A 239 -10.55 2.54 -19.03
C HIS A 239 -9.48 1.46 -18.87
N ASN A 240 -9.25 0.99 -17.64
CA ASN A 240 -8.13 0.12 -17.31
C ASN A 240 -8.56 -1.25 -16.78
N ALA A 241 -9.75 -1.41 -16.17
CA ALA A 241 -10.12 -2.64 -15.47
C ALA A 241 -11.42 -3.27 -16.01
N SER A 242 -11.46 -3.59 -17.31
CA SER A 242 -12.62 -4.26 -17.94
C SER A 242 -12.90 -5.65 -17.37
N GLN A 243 -11.88 -6.31 -16.81
CA GLN A 243 -11.97 -7.56 -16.06
C GLN A 243 -12.51 -7.40 -14.63
N GLY A 244 -12.88 -6.18 -14.22
CA GLY A 244 -13.26 -5.84 -12.85
C GLY A 244 -12.07 -5.54 -11.94
N ILE A 245 -12.35 -5.15 -10.70
CA ILE A 245 -11.34 -4.76 -9.70
C ILE A 245 -11.32 -5.74 -8.53
N VAL A 246 -10.11 -6.09 -8.10
CA VAL A 246 -9.86 -6.63 -6.76
C VAL A 246 -9.39 -5.46 -5.91
N LEU A 247 -10.22 -5.04 -4.96
CA LEU A 247 -9.94 -3.89 -4.11
C LEU A 247 -9.22 -4.36 -2.85
N TYR A 248 -8.10 -3.74 -2.49
CA TYR A 248 -7.49 -3.98 -1.19
C TYR A 248 -7.45 -2.72 -0.34
N LEU A 249 -7.73 -2.85 0.95
CA LEU A 249 -7.75 -1.74 1.89
C LEU A 249 -7.12 -2.19 3.20
N GLU A 250 -6.34 -1.31 3.83
CA GLU A 250 -5.78 -1.53 5.15
C GLU A 250 -5.94 -0.26 6.00
N SER A 251 -6.02 -0.38 7.31
CA SER A 251 -6.24 0.78 8.20
C SER A 251 -5.35 0.69 9.41
N ALA A 252 -4.88 1.84 9.88
CA ALA A 252 -3.90 1.94 10.97
C ALA A 252 -4.52 2.49 12.24
N GLU A 253 -5.15 3.66 12.12
CA GLU A 253 -5.45 4.53 13.26
C GLU A 253 -6.95 4.70 13.49
N LEU A 254 -7.76 4.40 12.47
CA LEU A 254 -9.19 4.59 12.57
C LEU A 254 -9.81 3.63 13.58
N THR A 255 -10.68 4.16 14.44
CA THR A 255 -11.52 3.32 15.31
C THR A 255 -12.49 2.47 14.49
N PRO A 256 -12.99 1.33 15.00
CA PRO A 256 -14.00 0.52 14.32
C PRO A 256 -15.21 1.29 13.79
N ALA A 257 -15.76 2.21 14.59
CA ALA A 257 -16.89 3.04 14.17
C ALA A 257 -16.51 3.99 13.02
N THR A 258 -15.29 4.53 13.03
CA THR A 258 -14.81 5.38 11.94
C THR A 258 -14.60 4.56 10.66
N VAL A 259 -13.97 3.38 10.75
CA VAL A 259 -13.83 2.45 9.62
C VAL A 259 -15.19 2.13 9.00
N ALA A 260 -16.18 1.78 9.83
CA ALA A 260 -17.54 1.49 9.37
C ALA A 260 -18.15 2.67 8.60
N ARG A 261 -18.01 3.91 9.11
CA ARG A 261 -18.52 5.11 8.44
C ARG A 261 -17.85 5.36 7.10
N PHE A 262 -16.54 5.18 7.02
CA PHE A 262 -15.81 5.30 5.75
C PHE A 262 -16.31 4.30 4.73
N LEU A 263 -16.36 3.01 5.09
CA LEU A 263 -16.80 1.96 4.18
C LEU A 263 -18.27 2.11 3.78
N LEU A 264 -19.16 2.50 4.70
CA LEU A 264 -20.55 2.81 4.39
C LEU A 264 -20.66 4.01 3.45
N SER A 265 -19.85 5.04 3.64
CA SER A 265 -19.81 6.20 2.72
C SER A 265 -19.41 5.78 1.32
N LEU A 266 -18.36 4.96 1.18
CA LEU A 266 -17.91 4.42 -0.10
C LEU A 266 -18.99 3.55 -0.76
N LYS A 267 -19.70 2.74 0.03
CA LYS A 267 -20.82 1.93 -0.44
C LYS A 267 -21.96 2.79 -0.95
N LEU A 268 -22.35 3.83 -0.21
CA LEU A 268 -23.41 4.77 -0.61
C LEU A 268 -23.04 5.56 -1.88
N ALA A 269 -21.75 5.80 -2.10
CA ALA A 269 -21.24 6.42 -3.32
C ALA A 269 -21.13 5.45 -4.51
N GLY A 270 -21.45 4.16 -4.36
CA GLY A 270 -21.37 3.16 -5.43
C GLY A 270 -19.94 2.67 -5.72
N MET A 271 -18.97 2.95 -4.85
CA MET A 271 -17.56 2.58 -5.10
C MET A 271 -17.33 1.07 -5.14
N PHE A 272 -18.23 0.30 -4.52
CA PHE A 272 -18.20 -1.16 -4.50
C PHE A 272 -18.99 -1.83 -5.64
N ASP A 273 -19.56 -1.04 -6.56
CA ASP A 273 -20.15 -1.56 -7.78
C ASP A 273 -19.03 -2.10 -8.70
N ASP A 274 -19.27 -3.24 -9.37
CA ASP A 274 -18.29 -3.91 -10.25
C ASP A 274 -16.93 -4.25 -9.58
N ILE A 275 -16.96 -4.49 -8.26
CA ILE A 275 -15.85 -5.07 -7.51
C ILE A 275 -16.00 -6.59 -7.50
N ASN A 276 -14.94 -7.30 -7.90
CA ASN A 276 -14.93 -8.76 -7.96
C ASN A 276 -14.55 -9.39 -6.61
N GLY A 277 -13.95 -8.61 -5.71
CA GLY A 277 -13.62 -9.03 -4.36
C GLY A 277 -12.86 -7.96 -3.59
N VAL A 278 -12.86 -8.10 -2.27
CA VAL A 278 -12.20 -7.17 -1.35
C VAL A 278 -11.24 -7.93 -0.46
N ILE A 279 -10.04 -7.37 -0.25
CA ILE A 279 -9.06 -7.85 0.71
C ILE A 279 -8.81 -6.75 1.74
N ILE A 280 -9.07 -7.03 3.01
CA ILE A 280 -8.84 -6.12 4.12
C ILE A 280 -7.60 -6.56 4.89
N GLY A 281 -6.63 -5.66 5.00
CA GLY A 281 -5.42 -5.86 5.79
C GLY A 281 -5.73 -5.94 7.29
N ARG A 282 -4.85 -6.62 8.02
CA ARG A 282 -4.94 -6.75 9.48
C ARG A 282 -4.93 -5.39 10.16
N HIS A 283 -5.83 -5.19 11.11
CA HIS A 283 -6.02 -3.91 11.77
C HIS A 283 -5.54 -3.93 13.23
N VAL A 284 -4.97 -2.81 13.68
CA VAL A 284 -4.40 -2.68 15.04
C VAL A 284 -5.47 -2.59 16.12
N THR A 285 -6.56 -1.87 15.86
CA THR A 285 -7.57 -1.53 16.87
C THR A 285 -8.85 -2.33 16.68
N LEU A 286 -8.92 -3.52 17.28
CA LEU A 286 -10.07 -4.41 17.10
C LEU A 286 -11.31 -4.00 17.90
N GLN A 287 -11.14 -3.31 19.03
CA GLN A 287 -12.23 -2.92 19.92
C GLN A 287 -12.45 -1.41 19.90
N GLY A 288 -13.71 -1.00 19.80
CA GLY A 288 -14.13 0.39 19.84
C GLY A 288 -14.31 0.92 21.27
N GLN A 289 -14.73 2.17 21.37
CA GLN A 289 -15.18 2.76 22.64
C GLN A 289 -16.52 2.15 23.10
N ASP A 290 -17.37 1.78 22.16
CA ASP A 290 -18.58 1.00 22.43
C ASP A 290 -18.22 -0.49 22.48
N PRO A 291 -18.36 -1.17 23.64
CA PRO A 291 -18.09 -2.59 23.76
C PRO A 291 -18.95 -3.49 22.85
N GLY A 292 -20.07 -2.96 22.35
CA GLY A 292 -20.96 -3.66 21.43
C GLY A 292 -20.63 -3.47 19.95
N PHE A 293 -19.59 -2.70 19.61
CA PHE A 293 -19.19 -2.41 18.23
C PHE A 293 -17.68 -2.55 17.99
N ASP A 294 -17.28 -3.74 17.56
CA ASP A 294 -15.92 -4.11 17.20
C ASP A 294 -15.61 -3.90 15.70
N TYR A 295 -14.35 -4.10 15.34
CA TYR A 295 -13.87 -3.95 13.97
C TYR A 295 -14.59 -4.86 12.98
N ARG A 296 -14.88 -6.11 13.38
CA ARG A 296 -15.57 -7.08 12.52
C ARG A 296 -17.01 -6.64 12.23
N GLN A 297 -17.72 -6.13 13.24
CA GLN A 297 -19.05 -5.57 13.07
C GLN A 297 -19.04 -4.35 12.13
N GLY A 298 -18.01 -3.51 12.23
CA GLY A 298 -17.79 -2.40 11.31
C GLY A 298 -17.63 -2.83 9.86
N LEU A 299 -16.80 -3.84 9.60
CA LEU A 299 -16.65 -4.42 8.26
C LEU A 299 -17.96 -5.07 7.79
N ASN A 300 -18.65 -5.80 8.66
CA ASN A 300 -19.90 -6.48 8.31
C ASN A 300 -21.03 -5.50 7.94
N ALA A 301 -21.07 -4.32 8.56
CA ALA A 301 -22.04 -3.28 8.20
C ALA A 301 -21.92 -2.85 6.73
N ALA A 302 -20.68 -2.75 6.20
CA ALA A 302 -20.44 -2.39 4.82
C ALA A 302 -20.56 -3.61 3.88
N PHE A 303 -19.97 -4.74 4.25
CA PHE A 303 -19.70 -5.84 3.33
C PHE A 303 -20.55 -7.10 3.54
N GLY A 304 -21.26 -7.24 4.66
CA GLY A 304 -21.95 -8.48 5.03
C GLY A 304 -23.02 -8.95 4.04
N GLY A 305 -23.62 -8.01 3.29
CA GLY A 305 -24.60 -8.30 2.24
C GLY A 305 -24.04 -8.32 0.82
N CYS A 306 -22.72 -8.20 0.65
CA CYS A 306 -22.09 -8.20 -0.68
C CYS A 306 -21.97 -9.63 -1.22
N LEU A 307 -22.13 -9.78 -2.55
CA LEU A 307 -22.04 -11.07 -3.26
C LEU A 307 -20.62 -11.40 -3.74
N PHE A 308 -19.68 -10.47 -3.65
CA PHE A 308 -18.27 -10.75 -3.92
C PHE A 308 -17.60 -11.23 -2.62
N PRO A 309 -16.57 -12.11 -2.69
CA PRO A 309 -15.82 -12.53 -1.51
C PRO A 309 -15.09 -11.37 -0.83
N VAL A 310 -15.08 -11.38 0.50
CA VAL A 310 -14.37 -10.40 1.33
C VAL A 310 -13.41 -11.13 2.25
N ILE A 311 -12.12 -11.07 1.95
CA ILE A 311 -11.04 -11.58 2.80
C ILE A 311 -10.64 -10.49 3.78
N ILE A 312 -10.40 -10.86 5.04
CA ILE A 312 -9.96 -9.94 6.10
C ILE A 312 -8.77 -10.53 6.86
N ASP A 313 -8.10 -9.71 7.66
CA ASP A 313 -6.89 -10.04 8.42
C ASP A 313 -5.70 -10.47 7.54
N ALA A 314 -5.69 -9.97 6.30
CA ALA A 314 -4.61 -10.23 5.36
C ALA A 314 -3.30 -9.57 5.80
N ASP A 315 -2.16 -10.11 5.33
CA ASP A 315 -0.81 -9.60 5.64
C ASP A 315 -0.49 -8.31 4.87
N ILE A 316 -1.32 -7.29 5.05
CA ILE A 316 -1.31 -6.00 4.35
C ILE A 316 -1.38 -4.89 5.39
N GLY A 317 -0.53 -3.87 5.26
CA GLY A 317 -0.63 -2.65 6.04
C GLY A 317 0.24 -2.56 7.29
N HIS A 318 -0.30 -2.06 8.39
CA HIS A 318 0.49 -1.58 9.54
C HIS A 318 0.97 -2.66 10.52
N ILE A 319 0.61 -3.93 10.29
CA ILE A 319 1.08 -5.07 11.08
C ILE A 319 1.87 -6.00 10.15
N PRO A 320 3.21 -6.04 10.25
CA PRO A 320 4.05 -6.93 9.45
C PRO A 320 3.71 -8.41 9.67
N PRO A 321 3.97 -9.30 8.70
CA PRO A 321 4.62 -9.02 7.42
C PRO A 321 3.73 -8.26 6.42
N ASN A 322 4.33 -7.84 5.31
CA ASN A 322 3.65 -7.12 4.23
C ASN A 322 3.75 -7.88 2.91
N LEU A 323 2.60 -8.22 2.33
CA LEU A 323 2.49 -8.63 0.94
C LEU A 323 2.86 -7.48 0.00
N ASN A 324 3.44 -7.81 -1.14
CA ASN A 324 3.65 -6.85 -2.21
C ASN A 324 2.42 -6.81 -3.11
N LEU A 325 1.82 -5.63 -3.21
CA LEU A 325 0.60 -5.40 -3.98
C LEU A 325 0.86 -4.28 -4.99
N ILE A 326 0.80 -4.63 -6.28
CA ILE A 326 1.10 -3.69 -7.36
C ILE A 326 -0.21 -3.12 -7.90
N ASN A 327 -0.49 -1.87 -7.55
CA ASN A 327 -1.64 -1.15 -8.10
C ASN A 327 -1.54 -1.12 -9.63
N GLY A 328 -2.64 -1.49 -10.29
CA GLY A 328 -2.69 -1.63 -11.74
C GLY A 328 -2.31 -3.01 -12.26
N ALA A 329 -1.66 -3.89 -11.50
CA ALA A 329 -1.43 -5.27 -11.92
C ALA A 329 -2.72 -6.08 -12.02
N LEU A 330 -2.72 -7.13 -12.84
CA LEU A 330 -3.72 -8.18 -12.72
C LEU A 330 -3.44 -9.00 -11.47
N CYS A 331 -4.48 -9.35 -10.74
CA CYS A 331 -4.41 -10.16 -9.55
C CYS A 331 -5.48 -11.23 -9.60
N THR A 332 -5.11 -12.45 -9.19
CA THR A 332 -6.04 -13.54 -8.89
C THR A 332 -5.77 -14.03 -7.48
N VAL A 333 -6.82 -14.05 -6.67
CA VAL A 333 -6.79 -14.55 -5.30
C VAL A 333 -7.68 -15.78 -5.23
N THR A 334 -7.09 -16.90 -4.87
CA THR A 334 -7.82 -18.15 -4.59
C THR A 334 -7.72 -18.46 -3.11
N ALA A 335 -8.81 -18.92 -2.49
CA ALA A 335 -8.78 -19.35 -1.10
C ALA A 335 -9.77 -20.48 -0.82
N ASP A 336 -9.37 -21.44 0.01
CA ASP A 336 -10.30 -22.41 0.59
C ASP A 336 -10.80 -21.89 1.94
N VAL A 337 -12.13 -21.84 2.09
CA VAL A 337 -12.81 -21.33 3.27
C VAL A 337 -13.52 -22.48 3.99
N ASP A 338 -13.42 -22.52 5.31
CA ASP A 338 -14.22 -23.39 6.19
C ASP A 338 -14.49 -22.66 7.51
N GLN A 339 -15.75 -22.63 7.94
CA GLN A 339 -16.20 -21.90 9.15
C GLN A 339 -15.77 -20.43 9.16
N GLY A 340 -15.75 -19.79 7.98
CA GLY A 340 -15.31 -18.40 7.80
C GLY A 340 -13.80 -18.18 7.95
N LYS A 341 -13.01 -19.24 8.16
CA LYS A 341 -11.55 -19.19 8.18
C LYS A 341 -11.00 -19.54 6.81
N VAL A 342 -9.95 -18.85 6.41
CA VAL A 342 -9.16 -19.21 5.22
C VAL A 342 -8.17 -20.29 5.63
N ILE A 343 -8.27 -21.47 5.00
CA ILE A 343 -7.45 -22.65 5.27
C ILE A 343 -6.18 -22.63 4.41
N SER A 344 -6.33 -22.19 3.16
CA SER A 344 -5.27 -21.98 2.18
C SER A 344 -5.61 -20.73 1.38
N ALA A 345 -4.61 -19.97 0.98
CA ALA A 345 -4.81 -18.90 0.00
C ALA A 345 -3.55 -18.69 -0.84
N SER A 346 -3.76 -18.16 -2.03
CA SER A 346 -2.73 -17.74 -2.97
C SER A 346 -3.13 -16.41 -3.58
N VAL A 347 -2.15 -15.53 -3.76
CA VAL A 347 -2.28 -14.23 -4.42
C VAL A 347 -1.31 -14.21 -5.59
N VAL A 348 -1.82 -14.43 -6.80
CA VAL A 348 -1.04 -14.39 -8.04
C VAL A 348 -1.14 -13.00 -8.66
N THR A 349 0.00 -12.35 -8.85
CA THR A 349 0.10 -11.03 -9.47
C THR A 349 0.78 -11.12 -10.82
N LYS A 350 0.20 -10.48 -11.85
CA LYS A 350 0.72 -10.44 -13.21
C LYS A 350 0.83 -9.00 -13.75
N LEU A 351 1.99 -8.65 -14.27
CA LEU A 351 2.32 -7.33 -14.82
C LEU A 351 1.92 -7.23 -16.30
N ALA A 352 0.62 -7.34 -16.61
CA ALA A 352 0.08 -7.46 -17.97
C ALA A 352 -0.39 -6.15 -18.62
#